data_AF-A0A849D5B5-F1
#
_entry.id   AF-A0A849D5B5-F1
#
_cell.length_a   1.000
_cell.length_b   1.000
_cell.length_c   1.000
_cell.angle_alpha   90.00
_cell.angle_beta   90.00
_cell.angle_gamma   90.00
#
_symmetry.space_group_name_H-M   'P 1'
#
loop_
_entity.id
_entity.type
_entity.pdbx_description
1 polymer ?
#
loop_
_entity_poly.entity_id
_entity_poly.type
_entity_poly.pdbx_seq_one_letter_code
_entity_poly.pdbx_strand_id
1 'polypeptide(L)'
;MKKILLALVGGVFIMAFSSCEEDLTTLGEGVIGGEPFITDKAVFDAYAYNKKIEAVPTNKLPIYQLGVYNDPIFGKTTASVTTQVSLAGGTANPIFGNFSQATENTADSDDSDSTIEENETVTEVILYIPYLQNPSSDNDLDGVPNIYDIDPDDPNSDSDGDGLTDNQERISGLNPLNEDTDGDGILDAEDESTLANRFPKRVDLDSIYGDLTTPFNLKIERSTFFLRDLDPDSGFLEAQEYFSSQLFSPGFVSDVVFD
;
A
#
# COMPACT_ATOMS: atom_id res chain seq x y z
N MET A 1 -9.31 -24.77 -104.61
CA MET A 1 -9.80 -24.31 -103.28
C MET A 1 -9.06 -24.92 -102.08
N LYS A 2 -8.21 -25.95 -102.21
CA LYS A 2 -7.42 -26.50 -101.07
C LYS A 2 -6.21 -25.66 -100.63
N LYS A 3 -5.62 -24.82 -101.50
CA LYS A 3 -4.45 -23.99 -101.17
C LYS A 3 -4.78 -22.73 -100.34
N ILE A 4 -6.03 -22.25 -100.41
CA ILE A 4 -6.47 -21.06 -99.64
C ILE A 4 -6.84 -21.45 -98.20
N LEU A 5 -7.36 -22.66 -97.98
CA LEU A 5 -7.68 -23.16 -96.64
C LEU A 5 -6.43 -23.40 -95.77
N LEU A 6 -5.31 -23.86 -96.37
CA LEU A 6 -4.05 -24.00 -95.63
C LEU A 6 -3.42 -22.65 -95.24
N ALA A 7 -3.59 -21.62 -96.07
CA ALA A 7 -3.06 -20.28 -95.76
C ALA A 7 -3.86 -19.60 -94.63
N LEU A 8 -5.17 -19.85 -94.55
CA LEU A 8 -6.03 -19.32 -93.49
C LEU A 8 -5.83 -20.05 -92.15
N VAL A 9 -5.60 -21.37 -92.17
CA VAL A 9 -5.28 -22.14 -90.95
C VAL A 9 -3.86 -21.81 -90.44
N GLY A 10 -2.89 -21.60 -91.34
CA GLY A 10 -1.54 -21.15 -90.97
C GLY A 10 -1.52 -19.72 -90.41
N GLY A 11 -2.32 -18.81 -90.97
CA GLY A 11 -2.41 -17.43 -90.49
C GLY A 11 -3.07 -17.29 -89.11
N VAL A 12 -4.09 -18.12 -88.82
CA VAL A 12 -4.75 -18.13 -87.51
C VAL A 12 -3.89 -18.82 -86.45
N PHE A 13 -3.07 -19.80 -86.81
CA PHE A 13 -2.14 -20.45 -85.87
C PHE A 13 -0.97 -19.53 -85.47
N ILE A 14 -0.55 -18.61 -86.34
CA ILE A 14 0.52 -17.64 -86.02
C ILE A 14 0.03 -16.49 -85.12
N MET A 15 -1.26 -16.14 -85.19
CA MET A 15 -1.85 -15.12 -84.29
C MET A 15 -2.15 -15.63 -82.87
N ALA A 16 -2.15 -16.95 -82.64
CA ALA A 16 -2.42 -17.54 -81.32
C ALA A 16 -1.22 -17.56 -80.37
N PHE A 17 -0.01 -17.25 -80.83
CA PHE A 17 1.22 -17.24 -80.00
C PHE A 17 1.74 -15.84 -79.65
N SER A 18 0.97 -14.79 -79.94
CA SER A 18 1.33 -13.42 -79.58
C SER A 18 0.46 -12.89 -78.43
N SER A 19 0.15 -13.73 -77.45
CA SER A 19 -0.27 -13.26 -76.13
C SER A 19 1.01 -13.19 -75.30
N CYS A 20 1.63 -12.01 -75.22
CA CYS A 20 2.57 -11.76 -74.16
C CYS A 20 1.74 -11.71 -72.87
N GLU A 21 1.78 -12.78 -72.08
CA GLU A 21 1.47 -12.63 -70.66
C GLU A 21 2.50 -11.65 -70.12
N GLU A 22 2.07 -10.49 -69.60
CA GLU A 22 2.98 -9.70 -68.79
C GLU A 22 3.22 -10.53 -67.53
N ASP A 23 4.38 -11.20 -67.48
CA ASP A 23 4.88 -11.75 -66.24
C ASP A 23 4.87 -10.61 -65.23
N LEU A 24 3.99 -10.74 -64.23
CA LEU A 24 3.96 -9.85 -63.08
C LEU A 24 5.34 -9.96 -62.43
N THR A 25 6.23 -9.05 -62.80
CA THR A 25 7.48 -8.85 -62.09
C THR A 25 7.09 -8.31 -60.73
N THR A 26 6.97 -9.22 -59.78
CA THR A 26 6.95 -8.96 -58.35
C THR A 26 8.24 -8.18 -58.03
N LEU A 27 8.16 -6.85 -58.05
CA LEU A 27 9.20 -5.97 -57.53
C LEU A 27 9.40 -6.31 -56.05
N GLY A 28 10.33 -7.23 -55.78
CA GLY A 28 10.63 -7.71 -54.43
C GLY A 28 11.06 -9.18 -54.33
N GLU A 29 10.79 -10.02 -55.35
CA GLU A 29 11.10 -11.47 -55.26
C GLU A 29 12.60 -11.79 -55.39
N GLY A 30 13.43 -10.79 -55.74
CA GLY A 30 14.89 -10.90 -55.70
C GLY A 30 15.54 -10.43 -54.40
N VAL A 31 14.79 -9.90 -53.43
CA VAL A 31 15.42 -9.31 -52.22
C VAL A 31 15.70 -10.37 -51.15
N ILE A 32 14.99 -11.50 -51.15
CA ILE A 32 15.21 -12.59 -50.18
C ILE A 32 15.11 -13.95 -50.89
N GLY A 33 16.06 -14.24 -51.76
CA GLY A 33 16.05 -15.47 -52.57
C GLY A 33 17.44 -15.88 -53.02
N GLY A 34 18.38 -16.00 -52.09
CA GLY A 34 19.73 -16.48 -52.41
C GLY A 34 20.67 -16.32 -51.23
N GLU A 35 20.99 -17.45 -50.59
CA GLU A 35 21.84 -17.60 -49.40
C GLU A 35 21.31 -16.87 -48.14
N PRO A 36 21.26 -17.53 -46.96
CA PRO A 36 20.93 -16.83 -45.72
C PRO A 36 21.90 -15.67 -45.55
N PHE A 37 21.40 -14.46 -45.30
CA PHE A 37 22.22 -13.26 -45.08
C PHE A 37 23.38 -13.60 -44.14
N ILE A 38 24.61 -13.59 -44.66
CA ILE A 38 25.81 -13.68 -43.81
C ILE A 38 25.93 -12.31 -43.16
N THR A 39 25.30 -12.19 -42.00
CA THR A 39 25.38 -10.99 -41.16
C THR A 39 26.58 -11.15 -40.26
N ASP A 40 27.49 -10.19 -40.32
CA ASP A 40 28.61 -10.12 -39.38
C ASP A 40 28.06 -9.91 -37.97
N LYS A 41 28.29 -10.88 -37.08
CA LYS A 41 27.98 -10.74 -35.67
C LYS A 41 29.10 -9.97 -34.99
N ALA A 42 28.83 -8.73 -34.64
CA ALA A 42 29.63 -8.02 -33.65
C ALA A 42 29.19 -8.49 -32.25
N VAL A 43 30.09 -9.16 -31.53
CA VAL A 43 29.90 -9.50 -30.12
C VAL A 43 30.54 -8.39 -29.30
N PHE A 44 29.74 -7.73 -28.48
CA PHE A 44 30.22 -6.75 -27.52
C PHE A 44 30.09 -7.35 -26.12
N ASP A 45 31.09 -7.14 -25.29
CA ASP A 45 30.99 -7.50 -23.88
C ASP A 45 29.95 -6.59 -23.21
N ALA A 46 28.92 -7.19 -22.62
CA ALA A 46 27.96 -6.49 -21.78
C ALA A 46 28.45 -6.58 -20.32
N TYR A 47 28.73 -5.43 -19.72
CA TYR A 47 29.12 -5.34 -18.32
C TYR A 47 27.90 -4.89 -17.50
N ALA A 48 27.40 -5.78 -16.64
CA ALA A 48 26.43 -5.44 -15.61
C ALA A 48 27.15 -5.28 -14.27
N TYR A 49 26.84 -4.21 -13.54
CA TYR A 49 27.33 -4.01 -12.17
C TYR A 49 26.20 -3.46 -11.30
N ASN A 50 26.19 -3.87 -10.04
CA ASN A 50 25.27 -3.31 -9.06
C ASN A 50 25.85 -2.01 -8.54
N LYS A 51 25.16 -0.89 -8.77
CA LYS A 51 25.50 0.40 -8.14
C LYS A 51 24.69 0.55 -6.86
N LYS A 52 25.36 0.62 -5.72
CA LYS A 52 24.70 0.98 -4.45
C LYS A 52 24.20 2.41 -4.55
N ILE A 53 22.90 2.61 -4.43
CA ILE A 53 22.31 3.94 -4.30
C ILE A 53 22.42 4.32 -2.81
N GLU A 54 22.94 5.51 -2.51
CA GLU A 54 23.16 5.93 -1.12
C GLU A 54 21.86 6.33 -0.42
N ALA A 55 20.98 7.05 -1.11
CA ALA A 55 19.65 7.41 -0.63
C ALA A 55 18.69 7.65 -1.80
N VAL A 56 17.41 7.38 -1.57
CA VAL A 56 16.30 7.73 -2.46
C VAL A 56 15.24 8.49 -1.67
N PRO A 57 14.52 9.43 -2.28
CA PRO A 57 13.31 10.02 -1.71
C PRO A 57 12.32 8.94 -1.26
N THR A 58 11.93 8.95 0.01
CA THR A 58 10.93 8.03 0.58
C THR A 58 9.69 8.75 1.12
N ASN A 59 9.53 10.03 0.82
CA ASN A 59 8.34 10.78 1.20
C ASN A 59 7.14 10.36 0.34
N LYS A 60 5.98 10.17 1.00
CA LYS A 60 4.71 9.83 0.33
C LYS A 60 4.78 8.60 -0.57
N LEU A 61 5.60 7.62 -0.19
CA LEU A 61 5.60 6.35 -0.91
C LEU A 61 4.22 5.70 -0.76
N PRO A 62 3.70 5.06 -1.83
CA PRO A 62 2.47 4.29 -1.74
C PRO A 62 2.63 3.09 -0.80
N ILE A 63 3.88 2.67 -0.52
CA ILE A 63 4.23 1.51 0.28
C ILE A 63 5.34 1.89 1.24
N TYR A 64 5.11 1.73 2.55
CA TYR A 64 6.14 1.80 3.59
C TYR A 64 6.52 0.37 4.00
N GLN A 65 7.80 0.03 3.87
CA GLN A 65 8.33 -1.26 4.33
C GLN A 65 8.83 -1.13 5.77
N LEU A 66 8.65 -2.20 6.56
CA LEU A 66 9.14 -2.30 7.94
C LEU A 66 9.75 -3.68 8.15
N GLY A 67 10.88 -3.74 8.85
CA GLY A 67 11.50 -4.99 9.29
C GLY A 67 12.74 -5.39 8.50
N VAL A 68 13.08 -6.68 8.58
CA VAL A 68 14.29 -7.26 7.99
C VAL A 68 13.89 -8.32 6.98
N TYR A 69 14.37 -8.19 5.75
CA TYR A 69 14.15 -9.17 4.70
C TYR A 69 15.49 -9.72 4.21
N ASN A 70 15.62 -11.04 4.14
CA ASN A 70 16.82 -11.71 3.60
C ASN A 70 16.49 -12.26 2.22
N ASP A 71 16.85 -11.51 1.18
CA ASP A 71 16.70 -11.98 -0.20
C ASP A 71 17.78 -13.02 -0.54
N PRO A 72 17.42 -14.18 -1.14
CA PRO A 72 18.40 -15.22 -1.50
C PRO A 72 19.49 -14.77 -2.49
N ILE A 73 19.21 -13.74 -3.30
CA ILE A 73 20.09 -13.23 -4.36
C ILE A 73 20.73 -11.90 -3.95
N PHE A 74 19.92 -10.98 -3.43
CA PHE A 74 20.34 -9.61 -3.12
C PHE A 74 20.82 -9.40 -1.68
N GLY A 75 20.64 -10.40 -0.81
CA GLY A 75 21.07 -10.38 0.58
C GLY A 75 20.10 -9.65 1.50
N LYS A 76 20.62 -9.20 2.66
CA LYS A 76 19.83 -8.61 3.74
C LYS A 76 19.45 -7.15 3.44
N THR A 77 18.15 -6.88 3.42
CA THR A 77 17.54 -5.55 3.44
C THR A 77 16.93 -5.28 4.80
N THR A 78 17.02 -4.04 5.28
CA THR A 78 16.41 -3.62 6.55
C THR A 78 15.70 -2.30 6.33
N ALA A 79 14.45 -2.22 6.78
CA ALA A 79 13.60 -1.05 6.71
C ALA A 79 13.12 -0.68 8.11
N SER A 80 13.24 0.61 8.43
CA SER A 80 12.83 1.18 9.71
C SER A 80 12.19 2.54 9.45
N VAL A 81 11.18 2.88 10.23
CA VAL A 81 10.50 4.18 10.13
C VAL A 81 10.89 5.04 11.33
N THR A 82 11.28 6.28 11.07
CA THR A 82 11.41 7.32 12.10
C THR A 82 10.35 8.36 11.80
N THR A 83 9.46 8.60 12.76
CA THR A 83 8.33 9.51 12.61
C THR A 83 8.20 10.39 13.84
N GLN A 84 7.50 11.52 13.68
CA GLN A 84 7.13 12.40 14.77
C GLN A 84 5.61 12.32 14.97
N VAL A 85 5.21 11.90 16.16
CA VAL A 85 3.80 11.81 16.53
C VAL A 85 3.37 13.14 17.13
N SER A 86 2.24 13.67 16.64
CA SER A 86 1.54 14.80 17.24
C SER A 86 0.19 14.32 17.76
N LEU A 87 -0.28 14.92 18.85
CA LEU A 87 -1.61 14.62 19.39
C LEU A 87 -2.68 15.18 18.45
N ALA A 88 -3.84 14.50 18.41
CA ALA A 88 -4.97 14.90 17.59
C ALA A 88 -5.36 16.36 17.86
N GLY A 89 -5.63 17.13 16.79
CA GLY A 89 -5.94 18.56 16.88
C GLY A 89 -4.72 19.49 16.97
N GLY A 90 -3.49 18.97 16.88
CA GLY A 90 -2.26 19.78 16.86
C GLY A 90 -2.05 20.63 18.11
N THR A 91 -2.81 20.34 19.17
CA THR A 91 -2.82 21.10 20.41
C THR A 91 -1.85 20.42 21.35
N ALA A 92 -0.89 21.18 21.87
CA ALA A 92 0.13 20.67 22.80
C ALA A 92 -0.44 20.18 24.15
N ASN A 93 -1.74 20.39 24.38
CA ASN A 93 -2.42 20.07 25.63
C ASN A 93 -3.83 19.52 25.33
N PRO A 94 -3.97 18.21 25.10
CA PRO A 94 -5.28 17.60 24.96
C PRO A 94 -6.07 17.73 26.27
N ILE A 95 -7.38 17.86 26.14
CA ILE A 95 -8.32 17.77 27.27
C ILE A 95 -8.81 16.33 27.27
N PHE A 96 -8.64 15.63 28.38
CA PHE A 96 -9.30 14.35 28.62
C PHE A 96 -10.67 14.66 29.25
N GLY A 97 -11.66 13.81 29.00
CA GLY A 97 -13.04 14.01 29.46
C GLY A 97 -13.74 15.29 28.95
N ASN A 98 -14.70 15.78 29.73
CA ASN A 98 -15.55 16.91 29.35
C ASN A 98 -14.92 18.28 29.65
N PHE A 99 -14.04 18.35 30.65
CA PHE A 99 -13.44 19.58 31.13
C PHE A 99 -11.94 19.39 31.36
N SER A 100 -11.17 20.47 31.24
CA SER A 100 -9.72 20.38 31.51
C SER A 100 -9.45 20.33 33.01
N GLN A 101 -8.35 19.68 33.41
CA GLN A 101 -7.85 19.74 34.79
C GLN A 101 -7.73 21.18 35.34
N ALA A 102 -7.42 22.16 34.48
CA ALA A 102 -7.34 23.56 34.90
C ALA A 102 -8.71 24.15 35.30
N THR A 103 -9.79 23.69 34.68
CA THR A 103 -11.17 24.07 35.00
C THR A 103 -11.63 23.42 36.31
N GLU A 104 -11.31 22.14 36.50
CA GLU A 104 -11.58 21.43 37.77
C GLU A 104 -10.80 22.01 38.94
N ASN A 105 -9.55 22.44 38.74
CA ASN A 105 -8.78 23.06 39.83
C ASN A 105 -9.37 24.39 40.32
N THR A 106 -10.30 25.00 39.58
CA THR A 106 -11.02 26.22 39.98
C THR A 106 -12.37 25.97 40.67
N ALA A 107 -12.73 24.70 40.86
CA ALA A 107 -13.98 24.22 41.45
C ALA A 107 -14.27 24.61 42.88
N ASP A 108 -13.23 24.88 43.67
CA ASP A 108 -13.34 25.10 45.12
C ASP A 108 -14.25 26.28 45.52
N SER A 109 -14.91 26.94 44.55
CA SER A 109 -15.82 28.07 44.74
C SER A 109 -17.24 27.90 44.18
N ASP A 110 -17.58 26.82 43.47
CA ASP A 110 -18.95 26.57 42.99
C ASP A 110 -19.38 25.09 43.08
N ASP A 111 -20.66 24.84 43.38
CA ASP A 111 -21.26 23.48 43.41
C ASP A 111 -21.64 23.02 41.98
N SER A 112 -20.82 23.34 40.97
CA SER A 112 -21.10 23.00 39.57
C SER A 112 -20.54 21.63 39.22
N ASP A 113 -21.34 20.77 38.56
CA ASP A 113 -20.88 19.46 38.05
C ASP A 113 -19.69 19.56 37.08
N SER A 114 -19.44 20.76 36.52
CA SER A 114 -18.31 21.02 35.61
C SER A 114 -16.95 21.17 36.29
N THR A 115 -16.90 21.02 37.60
CA THR A 115 -15.72 21.34 38.40
C THR A 115 -15.32 20.21 39.37
N ILE A 116 -15.99 19.06 39.32
CA ILE A 116 -15.62 17.89 40.15
C ILE A 116 -14.23 17.39 39.73
N GLU A 117 -13.33 17.13 40.69
CA GLU A 117 -12.00 16.56 40.41
C GLU A 117 -12.12 15.08 40.06
N GLU A 118 -11.99 14.73 38.78
CA GLU A 118 -12.17 13.36 38.28
C GLU A 118 -10.86 12.55 38.23
N ASN A 119 -9.71 13.17 38.50
CA ASN A 119 -8.38 12.54 38.49
C ASN A 119 -8.12 11.71 37.23
N GLU A 120 -8.31 12.33 36.07
CA GLU A 120 -8.19 11.67 34.78
C GLU A 120 -6.78 11.10 34.54
N THR A 121 -6.72 9.86 34.05
CA THR A 121 -5.45 9.21 33.71
C THR A 121 -5.50 8.65 32.30
N VAL A 122 -4.37 8.72 31.60
CA VAL A 122 -4.20 8.04 30.31
C VAL A 122 -4.04 6.55 30.59
N THR A 123 -5.02 5.76 30.16
CA THR A 123 -5.05 4.30 30.37
C THR A 123 -4.24 3.56 29.32
N GLU A 124 -4.32 3.98 28.06
CA GLU A 124 -3.68 3.32 26.93
C GLU A 124 -3.27 4.28 25.81
N VAL A 125 -2.30 3.87 24.99
CA VAL A 125 -1.88 4.57 23.78
C VAL A 125 -1.80 3.55 22.64
N ILE A 126 -2.67 3.69 21.65
CA ILE A 126 -2.72 2.80 20.50
C ILE A 126 -1.96 3.44 19.33
N LEU A 127 -0.92 2.75 18.84
CA LEU A 127 -0.18 3.15 17.65
C LEU A 127 -0.72 2.42 16.42
N TYR A 128 -1.42 3.16 15.56
CA TYR A 128 -1.81 2.67 14.25
C TYR A 128 -0.66 2.80 13.26
N ILE A 129 -0.05 1.68 12.86
CA ILE A 129 0.96 1.66 11.81
C ILE A 129 0.23 1.60 10.47
N PRO A 130 0.43 2.57 9.55
CA PRO A 130 -0.20 2.51 8.24
C PRO A 130 0.36 1.31 7.46
N TYR A 131 -0.53 0.43 7.03
CA TYR A 131 -0.24 -0.72 6.18
C TYR A 131 -0.97 -0.58 4.84
N LEU A 132 -0.57 -1.39 3.87
CA LEU A 132 -1.34 -1.56 2.65
C LEU A 132 -2.65 -2.25 2.99
N GLN A 133 -3.76 -1.53 2.83
CA GLN A 133 -5.06 -2.16 2.72
C GLN A 133 -5.13 -2.76 1.32
N ASN A 134 -5.34 -4.06 1.21
CA ASN A 134 -5.87 -4.61 -0.03
C ASN A 134 -7.29 -4.03 -0.19
N PRO A 135 -7.56 -3.17 -1.19
CA PRO A 135 -8.87 -2.54 -1.35
C PRO A 135 -9.96 -3.52 -1.83
N SER A 136 -9.66 -4.82 -1.91
CA SER A 136 -10.53 -5.85 -2.47
C SER A 136 -10.59 -7.13 -1.60
N SER A 137 -10.35 -7.00 -0.29
CA SER A 137 -10.38 -8.13 0.66
C SER A 137 -11.64 -8.17 1.53
N ASP A 138 -12.69 -7.43 1.16
CA ASP A 138 -14.00 -7.39 1.80
C ASP A 138 -15.03 -7.51 0.65
N ASN A 139 -15.63 -8.69 0.53
CA ASN A 139 -16.42 -9.11 -0.63
C ASN A 139 -17.83 -8.53 -0.60
N ASP A 140 -18.43 -8.46 0.58
CA ASP A 140 -19.81 -8.03 0.80
C ASP A 140 -19.94 -6.61 1.38
N LEU A 141 -18.80 -6.00 1.73
CA LEU A 141 -18.65 -4.61 2.15
C LEU A 141 -19.30 -4.30 3.50
N ASP A 142 -19.33 -5.28 4.39
CA ASP A 142 -19.90 -5.13 5.72
C ASP A 142 -18.94 -4.50 6.74
N GLY A 143 -17.65 -4.44 6.43
CA GLY A 143 -16.61 -3.88 7.29
C GLY A 143 -15.56 -4.86 7.77
N VAL A 144 -15.74 -6.16 7.53
CA VAL A 144 -14.86 -7.22 7.97
C VAL A 144 -14.08 -7.77 6.77
N PRO A 145 -12.74 -7.85 6.84
CA PRO A 145 -11.99 -8.51 5.79
C PRO A 145 -12.34 -10.00 5.71
N ASN A 146 -12.49 -10.55 4.50
CA ASN A 146 -12.82 -11.95 4.18
C ASN A 146 -12.04 -13.01 4.97
N ILE A 147 -10.84 -12.68 5.46
CA ILE A 147 -9.99 -13.60 6.24
C ILE A 147 -10.39 -13.69 7.72
N TYR A 148 -11.11 -12.71 8.22
CA TYR A 148 -11.61 -12.61 9.59
C TYR A 148 -13.12 -12.81 9.66
N ASP A 149 -13.81 -12.62 8.54
CA ASP A 149 -15.24 -12.79 8.39
C ASP A 149 -15.65 -14.27 8.48
N ILE A 150 -16.73 -14.53 9.21
CA ILE A 150 -17.34 -15.86 9.32
C ILE A 150 -18.04 -16.29 8.03
N ASP A 151 -18.63 -15.37 7.27
CA ASP A 151 -19.24 -15.59 5.96
C ASP A 151 -18.97 -14.41 5.00
N PRO A 152 -17.84 -14.42 4.27
CA PRO A 152 -17.39 -13.32 3.41
C PRO A 152 -18.34 -12.89 2.27
N ASP A 153 -19.44 -13.62 2.06
CA ASP A 153 -20.38 -13.32 0.99
C ASP A 153 -21.78 -12.91 1.52
N ASP A 154 -21.97 -12.80 2.85
CA ASP A 154 -23.22 -12.37 3.49
C ASP A 154 -23.01 -11.15 4.40
N PRO A 155 -23.45 -9.94 3.98
CA PRO A 155 -23.23 -8.70 4.75
C PRO A 155 -24.09 -8.58 6.03
N ASN A 156 -24.75 -9.67 6.44
CA ASN A 156 -25.47 -9.81 7.69
C ASN A 156 -24.94 -10.98 8.53
N SER A 157 -23.73 -11.44 8.23
CA SER A 157 -22.89 -12.23 9.12
C SER A 157 -22.76 -11.55 10.49
N ASP A 158 -22.49 -12.37 11.50
CA ASP A 158 -22.25 -12.01 12.90
C ASP A 158 -20.97 -12.76 13.27
N SER A 159 -19.83 -12.09 13.05
CA SER A 159 -18.50 -12.71 13.04
C SER A 159 -17.98 -13.02 14.44
N ASP A 160 -18.42 -12.30 15.47
CA ASP A 160 -18.07 -12.58 16.87
C ASP A 160 -19.18 -13.28 17.68
N GLY A 161 -20.41 -13.31 17.16
CA GLY A 161 -21.52 -14.09 17.70
C GLY A 161 -22.24 -13.43 18.88
N ASP A 162 -22.14 -12.11 19.03
CA ASP A 162 -22.75 -11.35 20.12
C ASP A 162 -24.24 -11.03 19.86
N GLY A 163 -24.70 -11.19 18.60
CA GLY A 163 -26.06 -10.93 18.16
C GLY A 163 -26.27 -9.63 17.38
N LEU A 164 -25.22 -8.83 17.17
CA LEU A 164 -25.17 -7.77 16.17
C LEU A 164 -24.55 -8.30 14.88
N THR A 165 -25.00 -7.77 13.74
CA THR A 165 -24.35 -8.11 12.46
C THR A 165 -23.12 -7.22 12.24
N ASP A 166 -22.12 -7.73 11.55
CA ASP A 166 -20.87 -7.03 11.21
C ASP A 166 -21.13 -5.62 10.63
N ASN A 167 -22.14 -5.52 9.76
CA ASN A 167 -22.56 -4.27 9.14
C ASN A 167 -23.21 -3.26 10.13
N GLN A 168 -23.97 -3.75 11.11
CA GLN A 168 -24.56 -2.91 12.17
C GLN A 168 -23.45 -2.33 13.05
N GLU A 169 -22.50 -3.16 13.44
CA GLU A 169 -21.37 -2.76 14.25
C GLU A 169 -20.49 -1.75 13.53
N ARG A 170 -20.19 -1.98 12.24
CA ARG A 170 -19.48 -1.00 11.39
C ARG A 170 -20.16 0.37 11.41
N ILE A 171 -21.49 0.41 11.35
CA ILE A 171 -22.27 1.67 11.35
C ILE A 171 -22.26 2.33 12.73
N SER A 172 -22.32 1.53 13.79
CA SER A 172 -22.28 1.99 15.19
C SER A 172 -20.87 2.33 15.67
N GLY A 173 -19.84 1.95 14.91
CA GLY A 173 -18.44 2.09 15.30
C GLY A 173 -18.04 1.08 16.37
N LEU A 174 -18.65 -0.09 16.39
CA LEU A 174 -18.28 -1.23 17.23
C LEU A 174 -17.31 -2.14 16.46
N ASN A 175 -16.76 -3.16 17.13
CA ASN A 175 -15.77 -4.07 16.57
C ASN A 175 -16.38 -5.43 16.21
N PRO A 176 -16.62 -5.72 14.91
CA PRO A 176 -17.24 -6.99 14.46
C PRO A 176 -16.53 -8.30 14.78
N LEU A 177 -15.42 -8.23 15.51
CA LEU A 177 -14.55 -9.34 15.84
C LEU A 177 -14.33 -9.42 17.36
N ASN A 178 -15.18 -8.77 18.15
CA ASN A 178 -15.07 -8.68 19.59
C ASN A 178 -16.42 -8.38 20.24
N GLU A 179 -16.97 -9.40 20.90
CA GLU A 179 -18.28 -9.40 21.58
C GLU A 179 -18.49 -8.28 22.62
N ASP A 180 -17.42 -7.64 23.10
CA ASP A 180 -17.39 -6.54 24.07
C ASP A 180 -16.33 -5.51 23.62
N THR A 181 -16.75 -4.54 22.81
CA THR A 181 -15.86 -3.61 22.10
C THR A 181 -14.98 -2.79 23.03
N ASP A 182 -15.50 -2.31 24.15
CA ASP A 182 -14.78 -1.44 25.08
C ASP A 182 -14.26 -2.15 26.34
N GLY A 183 -14.54 -3.45 26.47
CA GLY A 183 -13.92 -4.36 27.42
C GLY A 183 -14.44 -4.18 28.85
N ASP A 184 -15.66 -3.67 29.01
CA ASP A 184 -16.24 -3.39 30.32
C ASP A 184 -16.97 -4.60 30.95
N GLY A 185 -17.14 -5.66 30.17
CA GLY A 185 -17.77 -6.92 30.56
C GLY A 185 -19.24 -7.04 30.20
N ILE A 186 -19.81 -6.09 29.46
CA ILE A 186 -21.16 -6.14 28.87
C ILE A 186 -21.01 -6.34 27.36
N LEU A 187 -21.83 -7.22 26.77
CA LEU A 187 -21.77 -7.44 25.33
C LEU A 187 -22.32 -6.23 24.57
N ASP A 188 -21.79 -5.95 23.38
CA ASP A 188 -22.19 -4.79 22.57
C ASP A 188 -23.69 -4.81 22.24
N ALA A 189 -24.26 -5.98 21.95
CA ALA A 189 -25.71 -6.15 21.74
C ALA A 189 -26.58 -5.76 22.95
N GLU A 190 -26.00 -5.76 24.17
CA GLU A 190 -26.68 -5.48 25.43
C GLU A 190 -26.23 -4.15 26.08
N ASP A 191 -25.24 -3.47 25.52
CA ASP A 191 -24.62 -2.27 26.07
C ASP A 191 -25.11 -0.99 25.39
N GLU A 192 -25.71 -0.09 26.18
CA GLU A 192 -26.15 1.24 25.72
C GLU A 192 -25.04 2.30 25.84
N SER A 193 -23.91 1.96 26.46
CA SER A 193 -22.81 2.86 26.84
C SER A 193 -21.47 2.59 26.14
N THR A 194 -21.43 1.70 25.16
CA THR A 194 -20.18 1.28 24.53
C THR A 194 -19.43 2.44 23.89
N LEU A 195 -18.14 2.51 24.19
CA LEU A 195 -17.24 3.51 23.61
C LEU A 195 -16.83 3.14 22.18
N ALA A 196 -17.62 3.62 21.21
CA ALA A 196 -17.38 3.39 19.80
C ALA A 196 -15.99 3.84 19.31
N ASN A 197 -15.45 3.10 18.35
CA ASN A 197 -14.16 3.27 17.67
C ASN A 197 -12.95 3.16 18.62
N ARG A 198 -13.12 2.47 19.75
CA ARG A 198 -12.05 2.18 20.72
C ARG A 198 -11.55 0.74 20.58
N PHE A 199 -11.12 0.37 19.38
CA PHE A 199 -10.54 -0.95 19.16
C PHE A 199 -9.50 -0.91 18.04
N PRO A 200 -8.48 -1.79 18.10
CA PRO A 200 -7.51 -1.91 17.03
C PRO A 200 -8.17 -2.48 15.78
N LYS A 201 -8.30 -1.68 14.72
CA LYS A 201 -8.77 -2.17 13.42
C LYS A 201 -7.83 -3.24 12.87
N ARG A 202 -8.32 -4.47 12.78
CA ARG A 202 -7.64 -5.59 12.11
C ARG A 202 -7.74 -5.45 10.61
N VAL A 203 -6.68 -5.86 9.93
CA VAL A 203 -6.55 -5.71 8.49
C VAL A 203 -5.73 -6.81 7.88
N ASP A 204 -5.99 -7.03 6.60
CA ASP A 204 -5.18 -7.87 5.75
C ASP A 204 -3.91 -7.12 5.33
N LEU A 205 -2.79 -7.83 5.36
CA LEU A 205 -1.45 -7.30 5.11
C LEU A 205 -0.92 -7.92 3.81
N ASP A 206 -1.05 -7.18 2.71
CA ASP A 206 -0.64 -7.66 1.38
C ASP A 206 0.88 -7.52 1.09
N SER A 207 1.70 -7.13 2.07
CA SER A 207 3.12 -6.80 1.80
C SER A 207 4.12 -7.15 2.90
N ILE A 208 3.75 -8.04 3.82
CA ILE A 208 4.73 -8.66 4.70
C ILE A 208 5.41 -9.79 3.92
N TYR A 209 6.66 -9.59 3.54
CA TYR A 209 7.50 -10.67 3.03
C TYR A 209 7.86 -11.61 4.19
N GLY A 210 7.29 -12.81 4.20
CA GLY A 210 7.54 -13.81 5.24
C GLY A 210 6.44 -14.85 5.35
N ASP A 211 6.55 -15.70 6.36
CA ASP A 211 5.49 -16.62 6.75
C ASP A 211 4.48 -15.89 7.65
N LEU A 212 3.23 -15.79 7.20
CA LEU A 212 2.13 -15.12 7.90
C LEU A 212 1.85 -15.73 9.29
N THR A 213 2.24 -16.99 9.51
CA THR A 213 2.03 -17.69 10.78
C THR A 213 3.17 -17.47 11.77
N THR A 214 4.27 -16.85 11.33
CA THR A 214 5.43 -16.60 12.18
C THR A 214 5.26 -15.25 12.87
N PRO A 215 5.27 -15.20 14.22
CA PRO A 215 5.25 -13.93 14.94
C PRO A 215 6.53 -13.13 14.62
N PHE A 216 6.40 -11.81 14.57
CA PHE A 216 7.54 -10.91 14.44
C PHE A 216 7.67 -10.05 15.70
N ASN A 217 8.91 -9.64 15.99
CA ASN A 217 9.17 -8.68 17.06
C ASN A 217 9.08 -7.26 16.52
N LEU A 218 8.34 -6.40 17.20
CA LEU A 218 8.27 -4.98 16.92
C LEU A 218 9.04 -4.25 18.02
N LYS A 219 10.02 -3.43 17.63
CA LYS A 219 10.76 -2.59 18.56
C LYS A 219 10.43 -1.12 18.32
N ILE A 220 10.01 -0.42 19.36
CA ILE A 220 9.72 1.02 19.33
C ILE A 220 10.73 1.73 20.20
N GLU A 221 11.45 2.69 19.62
CA GLU A 221 12.45 3.50 20.32
C GLU A 221 12.07 4.97 20.25
N ARG A 222 12.31 5.70 21.33
CA ARG A 222 12.13 7.15 21.35
C ARG A 222 13.22 7.81 20.51
N SER A 223 12.82 8.54 19.46
CA SER A 223 13.75 9.39 18.69
C SER A 223 14.24 10.57 19.53
N THR A 224 15.55 10.80 19.53
CA THR A 224 16.18 12.03 20.05
C THR A 224 16.48 13.03 18.93
N PHE A 225 16.05 12.73 17.70
CA PHE A 225 16.19 13.59 16.54
C PHE A 225 14.86 14.24 16.20
N PHE A 226 14.87 15.56 16.05
CA PHE A 226 13.73 16.33 15.63
C PHE A 226 13.68 16.37 14.09
N LEU A 227 12.61 15.82 13.51
CA LEU A 227 12.35 15.93 12.07
C LEU A 227 11.83 17.34 11.80
N ARG A 228 12.49 18.07 10.92
CA ARG A 228 12.20 19.48 10.66
C ARG A 228 11.36 19.63 9.40
N ASP A 229 10.30 20.41 9.49
CA ASP A 229 9.40 20.68 8.34
C ASP A 229 9.81 21.91 7.52
N LEU A 230 10.68 22.77 8.06
CA LEU A 230 11.04 24.10 7.51
C LEU A 230 12.54 24.23 7.24
N ASP A 231 12.96 25.00 6.24
CA ASP A 231 14.37 25.22 5.90
C ASP A 231 15.03 26.25 6.86
N PRO A 232 16.07 25.89 7.63
CA PRO A 232 16.76 26.82 8.53
C PRO A 232 17.52 27.92 7.78
N ASP A 233 17.99 27.66 6.56
CA ASP A 233 18.73 28.61 5.75
C ASP A 233 17.78 29.64 5.11
N SER A 234 16.50 29.30 4.99
CA SER A 234 15.41 30.25 4.64
C SER A 234 14.97 31.13 5.83
N GLY A 235 15.54 30.92 7.02
CA GLY A 235 15.02 31.51 8.26
C GLY A 235 13.69 30.89 8.71
N PHE A 236 13.47 29.62 8.41
CA PHE A 236 12.24 28.87 8.73
C PHE A 236 10.97 29.43 8.06
N LEU A 237 11.10 30.05 6.89
CA LEU A 237 9.96 30.61 6.15
C LEU A 237 9.45 29.68 5.05
N GLU A 238 10.30 28.77 4.57
CA GLU A 238 9.97 27.82 3.51
C GLU A 238 9.90 26.39 4.05
N ALA A 239 8.97 25.60 3.52
CA ALA A 239 8.91 24.17 3.80
C ALA A 239 10.09 23.46 3.13
N GLN A 240 10.75 22.55 3.86
CA GLN A 240 11.86 21.77 3.33
C GLN A 240 11.42 20.31 3.21
N GLU A 241 11.53 19.75 2.00
CA GLU A 241 11.41 18.30 1.85
C GLU A 241 12.63 17.63 2.51
N TYR A 242 12.40 16.84 3.55
CA TYR A 242 13.47 16.19 4.30
C TYR A 242 13.94 14.92 3.59
N PHE A 243 15.21 14.93 3.15
CA PHE A 243 15.91 13.76 2.62
C PHE A 243 17.15 13.50 3.45
N SER A 244 17.36 12.25 3.88
CA SER A 244 18.50 11.91 4.70
C SER A 244 19.01 10.49 4.41
N SER A 245 20.33 10.36 4.29
CA SER A 245 21.04 9.07 4.34
C SER A 245 21.45 8.72 5.78
N GLN A 246 20.97 9.49 6.76
CA GLN A 246 21.31 9.32 8.16
C GLN A 246 20.66 8.07 8.73
N LEU A 247 21.46 7.30 9.45
CA LEU A 247 20.99 6.18 10.24
C LEU A 247 20.53 6.72 11.60
N PHE A 248 19.21 6.70 11.88
CA PHE A 248 18.67 7.20 13.14
C PHE A 248 18.98 6.26 14.31
N SER A 249 18.65 4.97 14.21
CA SER A 249 19.04 3.98 15.23
C SER A 249 20.40 3.38 14.87
N PRO A 250 21.36 3.24 15.81
CA PRO A 250 21.25 3.49 17.25
C PRO A 250 21.70 4.90 17.72
N GLY A 251 22.10 5.80 16.82
CA GLY A 251 22.77 7.06 17.18
C GLY A 251 21.87 8.19 17.69
N PHE A 252 20.59 8.16 17.33
CA PHE A 252 19.58 9.20 17.57
C PHE A 252 18.32 8.64 18.21
N VAL A 253 18.48 7.60 19.03
CA VAL A 253 17.42 6.97 19.81
C VAL A 253 17.83 6.92 21.27
N SER A 254 16.86 6.99 22.18
CA SER A 254 17.08 6.83 23.63
C SER A 254 16.47 5.54 24.17
N ASP A 255 15.24 5.64 24.66
CA ASP A 255 14.59 4.61 25.46
C ASP A 255 13.81 3.66 24.55
N VAL A 256 13.82 2.38 24.89
CA VAL A 256 12.95 1.38 24.27
C VAL A 256 11.59 1.50 24.95
N VAL A 257 10.58 1.87 24.17
CA VAL A 257 9.19 2.03 24.61
C VAL A 257 8.45 0.69 24.52
N PHE A 258 8.85 -0.17 23.58
CA PHE A 258 8.26 -1.49 23.34
C PHE A 258 9.28 -2.41 22.63
N ASP A 259 9.35 -3.70 22.99
CA ASP A 259 10.18 -4.75 22.37
C ASP A 259 9.61 -6.15 22.66
#